data_AF-A0A950VCV3-F1
#
_entry.id   AF-A0A950VCV3-F1
#
_cell.length_a   1.000
_cell.length_b   1.000
_cell.length_c   1.000
_cell.angle_alpha   90.00
_cell.angle_beta   90.00
_cell.angle_gamma   90.00
#
_symmetry.space_group_name_H-M   'P 1'
#
loop_
_entity.id
_entity.type
_entity.pdbx_description
1 polymer ?
#
loop_
_entity_poly.entity_id
_entity_poly.type
_entity_poly.pdbx_seq_one_letter_code
_entity_poly.pdbx_strand_id
1 'polypeptide(L)'
;MLALWIALRVGLDRPYWAMATAYIVAQPLTGAMRSKAAYRFYGTVLGAVAVLVFVPNLVNAPVLLVAALSAWVGGCIYFAVLDRTPRSYVFLLAGYGVALIGFPIVDAPGTAWDVVLARVEEITLGIACATVIGSTVFPVPLGPALTGRLDGWIRNAADWTTGVLSGGPEDATTAAARRAVAGDAVEIGMLATHLAYDTSNLQTATVPVAILQQRVLLLMPVVSGAAERIRLLREIGGVTPRLRAVLDRMAAWIQAGRAADLSEAADLRADIDALEPEIDATADWRVVVLAGLLVRLRELTDLVHDIMALRRQIAAGQPRLAELAFEAEAVRTLRHRDHVMALHSALATALAIGVISAFWIGSAWPEGAGAASLAAVACAFFAAQDDPVPNMIGFLIAALIALAIDAVYLFAVLPRTDGFEMLVLAFAPVFLVLGALTSMPSTARLCGPISFIAATQLALSSSYSADFASYANGTAASIIGLGATAIIIGIVRSVSAEWTAWRLLRRNRIDIANIAANRSPAKLMAFVALMLDRLSLVVPRLAVSAEGADGAAVSALADVRVGVNIINLQRDAATLPEHPRRGLRTMLDAIATHYRRRSLDEAD
;
A
#
# COMPACT_ATOMS: atom_id res chain seq x y z
N MET A 1 -23.46 3.73 -18.29
CA MET A 1 -24.56 4.08 -19.21
C MET A 1 -25.25 5.38 -18.84
N LEU A 2 -25.74 5.57 -17.60
CA LEU A 2 -26.33 6.85 -17.18
C LEU A 2 -25.44 8.08 -17.50
N ALA A 3 -24.15 8.02 -17.16
CA ALA A 3 -23.20 9.09 -17.48
C ALA A 3 -23.09 9.39 -18.98
N LEU A 4 -23.06 8.35 -19.81
CA LEU A 4 -23.02 8.48 -21.27
C LEU A 4 -24.30 9.12 -21.82
N TRP A 5 -25.45 8.71 -21.29
CA TRP A 5 -26.75 9.26 -21.68
C TRP A 5 -26.83 10.76 -21.40
N ILE A 6 -26.46 11.18 -20.18
CA ILE A 6 -26.48 12.60 -19.80
C ILE A 6 -25.50 13.38 -20.65
N ALA A 7 -24.28 12.87 -20.88
CA ALA A 7 -23.26 13.53 -21.70
C ALA A 7 -23.76 13.79 -23.14
N LEU A 8 -24.36 12.77 -23.76
CA LEU A 8 -24.94 12.90 -25.11
C LEU A 8 -26.13 13.85 -25.16
N ARG A 9 -26.98 13.88 -24.12
CA ARG A 9 -28.15 14.77 -24.06
C ARG A 9 -27.79 16.23 -23.84
N VAL A 10 -26.75 16.50 -23.05
CA VAL A 10 -26.21 17.84 -22.84
C VAL A 10 -25.43 18.32 -24.07
N GLY A 11 -24.96 17.39 -24.91
CA GLY A 11 -24.19 17.71 -26.11
C GLY A 11 -22.72 17.95 -25.80
N LEU A 12 -22.15 17.22 -24.84
CA LEU A 12 -20.71 17.26 -24.56
C LEU A 12 -19.92 16.66 -25.73
N ASP A 13 -18.75 17.23 -26.02
CA ASP A 13 -17.95 16.90 -27.21
C ASP A 13 -17.40 15.46 -27.21
N ARG A 14 -17.03 14.93 -26.04
CA ARG A 14 -16.27 13.68 -25.85
C ARG A 14 -16.92 12.76 -24.79
N PRO A 15 -18.19 12.34 -24.97
CA PRO A 15 -18.99 11.65 -23.96
C PRO A 15 -18.37 10.33 -23.44
N TYR A 16 -17.42 9.73 -24.18
CA TYR A 16 -16.65 8.58 -23.74
C TYR A 16 -15.86 8.80 -22.44
N TRP A 17 -15.39 10.02 -22.12
CA TRP A 17 -14.68 10.28 -20.86
C TRP A 17 -15.59 10.15 -19.63
N ALA A 18 -16.86 10.51 -19.76
CA ALA A 18 -17.86 10.32 -18.72
C ALA A 18 -18.13 8.82 -18.49
N MET A 19 -18.29 8.06 -19.57
CA MET A 19 -18.47 6.60 -19.51
C MET A 19 -17.26 5.89 -18.90
N ALA A 20 -16.06 6.14 -19.44
CA ALA A 20 -14.82 5.54 -18.97
C ALA A 20 -14.57 5.86 -17.50
N THR A 21 -14.81 7.10 -17.09
CA THR A 21 -14.67 7.51 -15.70
C THR A 21 -15.62 6.76 -14.76
N ALA A 22 -16.89 6.64 -15.12
CA ALA A 22 -17.86 5.92 -14.30
C ALA A 22 -17.43 4.47 -14.09
N TYR A 23 -16.89 3.83 -15.13
CA TYR A 23 -16.39 2.47 -15.07
C TYR A 23 -15.09 2.35 -14.26
N ILE A 24 -14.13 3.26 -14.45
CA ILE A 24 -12.84 3.27 -13.73
C ILE A 24 -13.03 3.50 -12.23
N VAL A 25 -13.96 4.35 -11.85
CA VAL A 25 -14.21 4.71 -10.44
C VAL A 25 -15.04 3.64 -9.71
N ALA A 26 -15.82 2.85 -10.44
CA ALA A 26 -16.60 1.76 -9.88
C ALA A 26 -15.71 0.81 -9.07
N GLN A 27 -16.09 0.62 -7.80
CA GLN A 27 -15.42 -0.27 -6.86
C GLN A 27 -16.50 -1.02 -6.06
N PRO A 28 -16.25 -2.26 -5.60
CA PRO A 28 -17.24 -3.01 -4.82
C PRO A 28 -17.64 -2.31 -3.52
N LEU A 29 -16.73 -1.54 -2.91
CA LEU A 29 -16.93 -0.87 -1.62
C LEU A 29 -17.20 0.62 -1.83
N THR A 30 -18.26 1.14 -1.22
CA THR A 30 -18.67 2.54 -1.39
C THR A 30 -17.59 3.54 -0.93
N GLY A 31 -16.91 3.27 0.19
CA GLY A 31 -15.80 4.11 0.67
C GLY A 31 -14.60 4.14 -0.29
N ALA A 32 -14.25 2.99 -0.88
CA ALA A 32 -13.18 2.90 -1.87
C ALA A 32 -13.56 3.68 -3.15
N MET A 33 -14.79 3.51 -3.63
CA MET A 33 -15.33 4.24 -4.78
C MET A 33 -15.27 5.76 -4.58
N ARG A 34 -15.79 6.27 -3.45
CA ARG A 34 -15.82 7.71 -3.13
C ARG A 34 -14.42 8.31 -3.03
N SER A 35 -13.50 7.63 -2.36
CA SER A 35 -12.11 8.10 -2.27
C SER A 35 -11.44 8.15 -3.65
N LYS A 36 -11.59 7.09 -4.47
CA LYS A 36 -11.07 7.04 -5.83
C LYS A 36 -11.68 8.12 -6.73
N ALA A 37 -12.97 8.39 -6.57
CA ALA A 37 -13.69 9.47 -7.25
C ALA A 37 -13.10 10.85 -6.93
N ALA A 38 -12.90 11.15 -5.64
CA ALA A 38 -12.32 12.42 -5.20
C ALA A 38 -10.89 12.59 -5.73
N TYR A 39 -10.05 11.55 -5.63
CA TYR A 39 -8.68 11.61 -6.16
C TYR A 39 -8.65 11.74 -7.68
N ARG A 40 -9.61 11.14 -8.39
CA ARG A 40 -9.75 11.32 -9.83
C ARG A 40 -10.04 12.78 -10.18
N PHE A 41 -10.98 13.40 -9.48
CA PHE A 41 -11.31 14.80 -9.71
C PHE A 41 -10.08 15.71 -9.55
N TYR A 42 -9.39 15.62 -8.41
CA TYR A 42 -8.20 16.46 -8.16
C TYR A 42 -7.07 16.19 -9.14
N GLY A 43 -6.80 14.92 -9.50
CA GLY A 43 -5.77 14.59 -10.47
C GLY A 43 -6.10 15.09 -11.87
N THR A 44 -7.37 15.03 -12.28
CA THR A 44 -7.83 15.59 -13.56
C THR A 44 -7.65 17.10 -13.61
N VAL A 45 -8.06 17.82 -12.57
CA VAL A 45 -7.90 19.29 -12.50
C VAL A 45 -6.43 19.68 -12.51
N LEU A 46 -5.58 18.98 -11.75
CA LEU A 46 -4.14 19.26 -11.73
C LEU A 46 -3.48 19.01 -13.10
N GLY A 47 -3.85 17.91 -13.77
CA GLY A 47 -3.37 17.62 -15.12
C GLY A 47 -3.89 18.63 -16.16
N ALA A 48 -5.16 19.02 -16.07
CA ALA A 48 -5.78 20.05 -16.91
C ALA A 48 -5.01 21.38 -16.84
N VAL A 49 -4.70 21.85 -15.63
CA VAL A 49 -3.90 23.07 -15.43
C VAL A 49 -2.52 22.95 -16.07
N ALA A 50 -1.85 21.81 -15.89
CA ALA A 50 -0.53 21.59 -16.49
C ALA A 50 -0.56 21.58 -18.03
N VAL A 51 -1.59 21.02 -18.67
CA VAL A 51 -1.76 21.07 -20.13
C VAL A 51 -1.88 22.51 -20.62
N LEU A 52 -2.71 23.32 -19.95
CA LEU A 52 -2.92 24.73 -20.30
C LEU A 52 -1.68 25.59 -20.10
N VAL A 53 -0.83 25.23 -19.14
CA VAL A 53 0.45 25.92 -18.89
C VAL A 53 1.51 25.50 -19.89
N PHE A 54 1.63 24.22 -20.22
CA PHE A 54 2.74 23.74 -21.05
C PHE A 54 2.45 23.82 -22.55
N VAL A 55 1.29 23.32 -23.02
CA VAL A 55 1.08 23.11 -24.45
C VAL A 55 1.01 24.42 -25.23
N PRO A 56 0.14 25.39 -24.90
CA PRO A 56 0.06 26.64 -25.67
C PRO A 56 1.37 27.45 -25.67
N ASN A 57 2.13 27.38 -24.58
CA ASN A 57 3.37 28.15 -24.42
C ASN A 57 4.60 27.50 -25.07
N LEU A 58 4.62 26.16 -25.19
CA LEU A 58 5.80 25.42 -25.64
C LEU A 58 5.61 24.67 -26.97
N VAL A 59 4.41 24.66 -27.57
CA VAL A 59 4.12 23.94 -28.83
C VAL A 59 5.07 24.31 -29.98
N ASN A 60 5.51 25.58 -30.03
CA ASN A 60 6.45 26.07 -31.05
C ASN A 60 7.88 25.51 -30.89
N ALA A 61 8.19 24.85 -29.77
CA ALA A 61 9.48 24.22 -29.50
C ALA A 61 9.27 22.76 -29.07
N PRO A 62 9.06 21.81 -30.01
CA PRO A 62 8.65 20.44 -29.70
C PRO A 62 9.57 19.71 -28.71
N VAL A 63 10.89 19.91 -28.82
CA VAL A 63 11.87 19.32 -27.91
C VAL A 63 11.70 19.85 -26.47
N LEU A 64 11.43 21.15 -26.32
CA LEU A 64 11.22 21.77 -25.02
C LEU A 64 9.87 21.36 -24.41
N LEU A 65 8.82 21.23 -25.24
CA LEU A 65 7.53 20.70 -24.81
C LEU A 65 7.68 19.27 -24.29
N VAL A 66 8.34 18.38 -25.05
CA VAL A 66 8.60 16.99 -24.63
C VAL A 66 9.40 16.94 -23.34
N ALA A 67 10.43 17.77 -23.19
CA ALA A 67 11.21 17.85 -21.96
C ALA A 67 10.34 18.29 -20.76
N ALA A 68 9.50 19.31 -20.94
CA ALA A 68 8.60 19.80 -19.89
C ALA A 68 7.55 18.75 -19.48
N LEU A 69 6.89 18.10 -20.45
CA LEU A 69 5.90 17.05 -20.18
C LEU A 69 6.57 15.83 -19.54
N SER A 70 7.73 15.40 -20.02
CA SER A 70 8.47 14.26 -19.43
C SER A 70 8.90 14.56 -17.99
N ALA A 71 9.37 15.77 -17.71
CA ALA A 71 9.73 16.20 -16.36
C ALA A 71 8.50 16.28 -15.44
N TRP A 72 7.37 16.79 -15.93
CA TRP A 72 6.11 16.83 -15.19
C TRP A 72 5.62 15.42 -14.83
N VAL A 73 5.55 14.53 -15.82
CA VAL A 73 5.12 13.14 -15.61
C VAL A 73 6.09 12.44 -14.67
N GLY A 74 7.40 12.57 -14.86
CA GLY A 74 8.42 12.04 -13.95
C GLY A 74 8.25 12.55 -12.50
N GLY A 75 8.03 13.84 -12.31
CA GLY A 75 7.75 14.43 -11.00
C GLY A 75 6.47 13.90 -10.36
N CYS A 76 5.41 13.72 -11.14
CA CYS A 76 4.17 13.08 -10.69
C CYS A 76 4.42 11.63 -10.25
N ILE A 77 5.20 10.86 -11.02
CA ILE A 77 5.60 9.49 -10.66
C ILE A 77 6.42 9.48 -9.37
N TYR A 78 7.34 10.42 -9.20
CA TYR A 78 8.13 10.54 -7.97
C TYR A 78 7.21 10.66 -6.73
N PHE A 79 6.26 11.60 -6.75
CA PHE A 79 5.33 11.77 -5.63
C PHE A 79 4.37 10.59 -5.47
N ALA A 80 3.92 9.98 -6.59
CA ALA A 80 3.06 8.80 -6.56
C ALA A 80 3.72 7.60 -5.89
N VAL A 81 5.00 7.33 -6.18
CA VAL A 81 5.76 6.21 -5.59
C VAL A 81 6.06 6.47 -4.11
N LEU A 82 6.27 7.73 -3.71
CA LEU A 82 6.46 8.09 -2.31
C LEU A 82 5.18 7.91 -1.46
N ASP A 83 4.01 8.17 -2.06
CA ASP A 83 2.73 8.05 -1.37
C ASP A 83 2.11 6.64 -1.54
N ARG A 84 2.38 5.76 -0.59
CA ARG A 84 1.78 4.40 -0.54
C ARG A 84 0.31 4.39 -0.06
N THR A 85 -0.40 5.52 -0.12
CA THR A 85 -1.85 5.58 0.12
C THR A 85 -2.60 5.70 -1.20
N PRO A 86 -3.93 5.48 -1.21
CA PRO A 86 -4.75 5.71 -2.41
C PRO A 86 -4.68 7.13 -2.99
N ARG A 87 -4.14 8.11 -2.24
CA ARG A 87 -3.92 9.49 -2.70
C ARG A 87 -2.92 9.60 -3.83
N SER A 88 -1.99 8.65 -3.98
CA SER A 88 -1.05 8.60 -5.11
C SER A 88 -1.76 8.66 -6.46
N TYR A 89 -3.01 8.20 -6.52
CA TYR A 89 -3.84 8.27 -7.72
C TYR A 89 -4.02 9.71 -8.25
N VAL A 90 -4.02 10.73 -7.38
CA VAL A 90 -4.03 12.15 -7.80
C VAL A 90 -2.82 12.45 -8.68
N PHE A 91 -1.62 12.08 -8.22
CA PHE A 91 -0.37 12.33 -8.94
C PHE A 91 -0.28 11.47 -10.21
N LEU A 92 -0.66 10.18 -10.14
CA LEU A 92 -0.68 9.32 -11.32
C LEU A 92 -1.54 9.92 -12.44
N LEU A 93 -2.78 10.31 -12.10
CA LEU A 93 -3.72 10.89 -13.04
C LEU A 93 -3.29 12.27 -13.54
N ALA A 94 -2.69 13.10 -12.69
CA ALA A 94 -2.12 14.38 -13.12
C ALA A 94 -0.94 14.19 -14.09
N GLY A 95 -0.16 13.11 -13.93
CA GLY A 95 0.92 12.74 -14.84
C GLY A 95 0.39 12.22 -16.17
N TYR A 96 -0.20 11.02 -16.18
CA TYR A 96 -0.64 10.41 -17.44
C TYR A 96 -1.77 11.20 -18.11
N GLY A 97 -2.55 11.97 -17.34
CA GLY A 97 -3.61 12.82 -17.88
C GLY A 97 -3.06 13.94 -18.76
N VAL A 98 -1.93 14.54 -18.38
CA VAL A 98 -1.22 15.52 -19.20
C VAL A 98 -0.73 14.90 -20.50
N ALA A 99 -0.21 13.67 -20.49
CA ALA A 99 0.19 12.99 -21.72
C ALA A 99 -1.01 12.70 -22.63
N LEU A 100 -2.11 12.17 -22.09
CA LEU A 100 -3.32 11.81 -22.84
C LEU A 100 -4.02 12.99 -23.51
N ILE A 101 -3.90 14.21 -22.99
CA ILE A 101 -4.47 15.41 -23.62
C ILE A 101 -3.39 16.16 -24.38
N GLY A 102 -2.23 16.34 -23.76
CA GLY A 102 -1.20 17.25 -24.22
C GLY A 102 -0.56 16.81 -25.53
N PHE A 103 -0.30 15.52 -25.73
CA PHE A 103 0.28 15.05 -26.99
C PHE A 103 -0.69 15.12 -28.18
N PRO A 104 -1.96 14.69 -28.07
CA PRO A 104 -2.87 14.77 -29.23
C PRO A 104 -3.25 16.19 -29.67
N ILE A 105 -3.20 17.19 -28.78
CA ILE A 105 -3.62 18.56 -29.12
C ILE A 105 -2.48 19.42 -29.71
N VAL A 106 -1.26 18.88 -29.85
CA VAL A 106 -0.10 19.66 -30.34
C VAL A 106 -0.31 20.19 -31.77
N ASP A 107 -1.09 19.48 -32.58
CA ASP A 107 -1.41 19.88 -33.96
C ASP A 107 -2.53 20.93 -34.03
N ALA A 108 -3.28 21.12 -32.93
CA ALA A 108 -4.39 22.05 -32.84
C ALA A 108 -4.42 22.79 -31.48
N PRO A 109 -3.37 23.56 -31.13
CA PRO A 109 -3.22 24.15 -29.80
C PRO A 109 -4.32 25.16 -29.46
N GLY A 110 -4.99 25.74 -30.47
CA GLY A 110 -6.14 26.63 -30.28
C GLY A 110 -7.34 25.95 -29.60
N THR A 111 -7.45 24.61 -29.69
CA THR A 111 -8.53 23.84 -29.05
C THR A 111 -8.20 23.40 -27.62
N ALA A 112 -7.01 23.76 -27.10
CA ALA A 112 -6.53 23.26 -25.81
C ALA A 112 -7.48 23.58 -24.66
N TRP A 113 -8.05 24.79 -24.63
CA TRP A 113 -9.02 25.18 -23.60
C TRP A 113 -10.27 24.31 -23.64
N ASP A 114 -10.87 24.15 -24.82
CA ASP A 114 -12.13 23.40 -24.99
C ASP A 114 -11.95 21.91 -24.65
N VAL A 115 -10.86 21.31 -25.11
CA VAL A 115 -10.54 19.90 -24.83
C VAL A 115 -10.32 19.68 -23.33
N VAL A 116 -9.60 20.60 -22.67
CA VAL A 116 -9.32 20.49 -21.23
C VAL A 116 -10.59 20.73 -20.41
N LEU A 117 -11.42 21.70 -20.79
CA LEU A 117 -12.69 21.98 -20.12
C LEU A 117 -13.64 20.78 -20.24
N ALA A 118 -13.81 20.24 -21.44
CA ALA A 118 -14.61 19.03 -21.68
C ALA A 118 -14.12 17.86 -20.81
N ARG A 119 -12.80 17.72 -20.61
CA ARG A 119 -12.22 16.71 -19.70
C ARG A 119 -12.72 16.85 -18.29
N VAL A 120 -12.64 18.05 -17.75
CA VAL A 120 -13.03 18.31 -16.36
C VAL A 120 -14.54 18.06 -16.20
N GLU A 121 -15.36 18.55 -17.13
CA GLU A 121 -16.81 18.42 -17.10
C GLU A 121 -17.27 16.96 -17.21
N GLU A 122 -16.79 16.23 -18.22
CA GLU A 122 -17.20 14.85 -18.49
C GLU A 122 -16.71 13.88 -17.43
N ILE A 123 -15.48 14.04 -16.95
CA ILE A 123 -14.97 13.23 -15.83
C ILE A 123 -15.78 13.52 -14.56
N THR A 124 -16.12 14.78 -14.29
CA THR A 124 -16.96 15.15 -13.14
C THR A 124 -18.36 14.57 -13.26
N LEU A 125 -18.96 14.58 -14.46
CA LEU A 125 -20.25 13.95 -14.73
C LEU A 125 -20.20 12.44 -14.49
N GLY A 126 -19.15 11.77 -14.99
CA GLY A 126 -18.92 10.34 -14.76
C GLY A 126 -18.78 10.01 -13.27
N ILE A 127 -18.02 10.83 -12.52
CA ILE A 127 -17.86 10.73 -11.07
C ILE A 127 -19.21 10.91 -10.35
N ALA A 128 -19.97 11.95 -10.70
CA ALA A 128 -21.26 12.23 -10.10
C ALA A 128 -22.22 11.05 -10.30
N CYS A 129 -22.36 10.56 -11.53
CA CYS A 129 -23.22 9.42 -11.85
C CYS A 129 -22.80 8.16 -11.08
N ALA A 130 -21.51 7.81 -11.10
CA ALA A 130 -21.02 6.62 -10.40
C ALA A 130 -21.22 6.73 -8.87
N THR A 131 -20.97 7.91 -8.30
CA THR A 131 -21.12 8.16 -6.87
C THR A 131 -22.58 8.12 -6.44
N VAL A 132 -23.50 8.71 -7.22
CA VAL A 132 -24.94 8.64 -6.94
C VAL A 132 -25.40 7.19 -6.97
N ILE A 133 -25.15 6.45 -8.05
CA ILE A 133 -25.59 5.05 -8.17
C ILE A 133 -24.97 4.18 -7.07
N GLY A 134 -23.66 4.27 -6.87
CA GLY A 134 -22.91 3.44 -5.93
C GLY A 134 -23.10 3.78 -4.45
N SER A 135 -23.75 4.91 -4.14
CA SER A 135 -24.06 5.26 -2.75
C SER A 135 -25.55 5.34 -2.40
N THR A 136 -26.44 5.44 -3.40
CA THR A 136 -27.89 5.48 -3.16
C THR A 136 -28.59 4.18 -3.58
N VAL A 137 -28.19 3.56 -4.69
CA VAL A 137 -28.88 2.38 -5.24
C VAL A 137 -28.27 1.09 -4.71
N PHE A 138 -26.95 0.98 -4.71
CA PHE A 138 -26.24 -0.23 -4.25
C PHE A 138 -25.09 0.08 -3.25
N PRO A 139 -25.39 0.66 -2.08
CA PRO A 139 -24.35 0.94 -1.08
C PRO A 139 -23.86 -0.36 -0.43
N VAL A 140 -22.54 -0.61 -0.53
CA VAL A 140 -21.87 -1.71 0.20
C VAL A 140 -20.88 -1.08 1.18
N PRO A 141 -21.19 -1.07 2.50
CA PRO A 141 -20.36 -0.42 3.50
C PRO A 141 -19.04 -1.17 3.71
N LEU A 142 -17.95 -0.43 3.93
CA LEU A 142 -16.65 -1.01 4.26
C LEU A 142 -16.62 -1.63 5.66
N GLY A 143 -17.42 -1.10 6.58
CA GLY A 143 -17.40 -1.44 8.00
C GLY A 143 -17.41 -2.95 8.31
N PRO A 144 -18.38 -3.74 7.83
CA PRO A 144 -18.43 -5.18 8.10
C PRO A 144 -17.21 -5.95 7.60
N ALA A 145 -16.71 -5.62 6.39
CA ALA A 145 -15.53 -6.26 5.82
C ALA A 145 -14.26 -5.95 6.64
N LEU A 146 -14.06 -4.68 7.02
CA LEU A 146 -12.97 -4.27 7.90
C LEU A 146 -13.06 -4.96 9.26
N THR A 147 -14.25 -5.02 9.83
CA THR A 147 -14.51 -5.61 11.15
C THR A 147 -14.18 -7.11 11.16
N GLY A 148 -14.63 -7.85 10.14
CA GLY A 148 -14.32 -9.27 9.98
C GLY A 148 -12.81 -9.53 9.81
N ARG A 149 -12.11 -8.67 9.06
CA ARG A 149 -10.65 -8.75 8.88
C ARG A 149 -9.89 -8.43 10.16
N LEU A 150 -10.28 -7.38 10.89
CA LEU A 150 -9.70 -7.06 12.20
C LEU A 150 -9.88 -8.22 13.19
N ASP A 151 -11.06 -8.85 13.20
CA ASP A 151 -11.32 -9.98 14.07
C ASP A 151 -10.49 -11.21 13.71
N GLY A 152 -10.31 -11.49 12.41
CA GLY A 152 -9.39 -12.55 11.95
C GLY A 152 -7.96 -12.28 12.39
N TRP A 153 -7.50 -11.04 12.22
CA TRP A 153 -6.14 -10.64 12.57
C TRP A 153 -5.86 -10.72 14.08
N ILE A 154 -6.79 -10.26 14.92
CA ILE A 154 -6.68 -10.37 16.38
C ILE A 154 -6.70 -11.84 16.81
N ARG A 155 -7.52 -12.70 16.17
CA ARG A 155 -7.50 -14.15 16.45
C ARG A 155 -6.16 -14.78 16.08
N ASN A 156 -5.61 -14.48 14.91
CA ASN A 156 -4.28 -14.98 14.50
C ASN A 156 -3.19 -14.56 15.51
N ALA A 157 -3.28 -13.33 16.04
CA ALA A 157 -2.37 -12.85 17.08
C ALA A 157 -2.57 -13.58 18.42
N ALA A 158 -3.82 -13.85 18.81
CA ALA A 158 -4.16 -14.62 20.01
C ALA A 158 -3.67 -16.08 19.91
N ASP A 159 -3.91 -16.74 18.78
CA ASP A 159 -3.48 -18.12 18.52
C ASP A 159 -1.96 -18.23 18.56
N TRP A 160 -1.26 -17.32 17.89
CA TRP A 160 0.19 -17.26 17.96
C TRP A 160 0.71 -17.05 19.40
N THR A 161 0.12 -16.10 20.12
CA THR A 161 0.54 -15.79 21.50
C THR A 161 0.31 -16.97 22.43
N THR A 162 -0.87 -17.60 22.36
CA THR A 162 -1.21 -18.74 23.22
C THR A 162 -0.41 -19.99 22.88
N GLY A 163 -0.09 -20.23 21.60
CA GLY A 163 0.87 -21.24 21.17
C GLY A 163 2.23 -21.03 21.84
N VAL A 164 2.73 -19.79 21.89
CA VAL A 164 3.97 -19.45 22.60
C VAL A 164 3.86 -19.63 24.11
N LEU A 165 2.76 -19.23 24.74
CA LEU A 165 2.54 -19.37 26.19
C LEU A 165 2.39 -20.84 26.64
N SER A 166 1.95 -21.75 25.77
CA SER A 166 2.02 -23.20 26.00
C SER A 166 3.47 -23.68 26.25
N GLY A 167 4.42 -22.91 25.73
CA GLY A 167 5.86 -23.14 25.80
C GLY A 167 6.36 -24.22 24.87
N GLY A 168 5.50 -24.99 24.19
CA GLY A 168 5.89 -26.06 23.26
C GLY A 168 6.88 -25.59 22.17
N PRO A 169 7.62 -26.50 21.52
CA PRO A 169 8.34 -26.14 20.30
C PRO A 169 7.37 -25.49 19.29
N GLU A 170 7.81 -24.47 18.56
CA GLU A 170 6.98 -23.78 17.57
C GLU A 170 6.51 -24.80 16.52
N ASP A 171 5.21 -25.06 16.50
CA ASP A 171 4.59 -25.95 15.54
C ASP A 171 4.24 -25.18 14.25
N ALA A 172 3.89 -25.92 13.20
CA ALA A 172 3.56 -25.33 11.91
C ALA A 172 2.37 -24.33 12.01
N THR A 173 1.45 -24.55 12.96
CA THR A 173 0.28 -23.70 13.16
C THR A 173 0.66 -22.36 13.79
N THR A 174 1.49 -22.36 14.83
CA THR A 174 2.03 -21.15 15.49
C THR A 174 2.86 -20.33 14.51
N ALA A 175 3.69 -20.99 13.68
CA ALA A 175 4.47 -20.32 12.64
C ALA A 175 3.58 -19.72 11.54
N ALA A 176 2.51 -20.39 11.15
CA ALA A 176 1.53 -19.87 10.18
C ALA A 176 0.78 -18.65 10.75
N ALA A 177 0.32 -18.71 12.00
CA ALA A 177 -0.34 -17.61 12.68
C ALA A 177 0.56 -16.37 12.76
N ARG A 178 1.85 -16.55 13.11
CA ARG A 178 2.85 -15.47 13.10
C ARG A 178 2.99 -14.80 11.72
N ARG A 179 3.06 -15.60 10.64
CA ARG A 179 3.12 -15.06 9.27
C ARG A 179 1.84 -14.31 8.91
N ALA A 180 0.68 -14.82 9.30
CA ALA A 180 -0.60 -14.17 9.07
C ALA A 180 -0.68 -12.80 9.77
N VAL A 181 -0.22 -12.70 11.02
CA VAL A 181 -0.18 -11.41 11.75
C VAL A 181 0.64 -10.36 11.02
N ALA A 182 1.79 -10.72 10.45
CA ALA A 182 2.61 -9.79 9.68
C ALA A 182 1.97 -9.40 8.33
N GLY A 183 1.34 -10.35 7.62
CA GLY A 183 0.71 -10.13 6.33
C GLY A 183 -0.57 -9.30 6.39
N ASP A 184 -1.47 -9.63 7.33
CA ASP A 184 -2.78 -8.98 7.50
C ASP A 184 -2.65 -7.48 7.83
N ALA A 185 -1.55 -7.07 8.48
CA ALA A 185 -1.27 -5.67 8.82
C ALA A 185 -1.30 -4.74 7.60
N VAL A 186 -0.77 -5.20 6.45
CA VAL A 186 -0.73 -4.43 5.21
C VAL A 186 -2.12 -4.25 4.64
N GLU A 187 -2.89 -5.33 4.58
CA GLU A 187 -4.25 -5.34 4.01
C GLU A 187 -5.19 -4.44 4.84
N ILE A 188 -5.14 -4.57 6.17
CA ILE A 188 -5.95 -3.75 7.08
C ILE A 188 -5.52 -2.28 7.01
N GLY A 189 -4.21 -2.02 6.90
CA GLY A 189 -3.68 -0.69 6.65
C GLY A 189 -4.27 -0.04 5.40
N MET A 190 -4.37 -0.79 4.30
CA MET A 190 -4.97 -0.31 3.05
C MET A 190 -6.47 -0.04 3.21
N LEU A 191 -7.24 -0.96 3.79
CA LEU A 191 -8.68 -0.78 4.02
C LEU A 191 -8.95 0.44 4.91
N ALA A 192 -8.16 0.63 5.97
CA ALA A 192 -8.30 1.75 6.91
C ALA A 192 -8.15 3.12 6.23
N THR A 193 -7.37 3.23 5.13
CA THR A 193 -7.23 4.51 4.41
C THR A 193 -8.52 4.99 3.74
N HIS A 194 -9.43 4.07 3.42
CA HIS A 194 -10.72 4.39 2.80
C HIS A 194 -11.82 4.72 3.81
N LEU A 195 -11.56 4.47 5.10
CA LEU A 195 -12.55 4.60 6.17
C LEU A 195 -13.10 6.02 6.31
N ALA A 196 -12.27 7.04 6.08
CA ALA A 196 -12.70 8.45 6.10
C ALA A 196 -13.79 8.79 5.06
N TYR A 197 -13.90 7.98 4.00
CA TYR A 197 -14.86 8.15 2.90
C TYR A 197 -16.05 7.17 2.99
N ASP A 198 -16.08 6.32 4.02
CA ASP A 198 -17.11 5.30 4.20
C ASP A 198 -18.46 5.90 4.64
N THR A 199 -19.53 5.14 4.46
CA THR A 199 -20.89 5.48 4.88
C THR A 199 -21.30 4.86 6.22
N SER A 200 -20.47 3.98 6.79
CA SER A 200 -20.77 3.30 8.06
C SER A 200 -20.49 4.18 9.28
N ASN A 201 -20.96 3.72 10.45
CA ASN A 201 -20.64 4.31 11.76
C ASN A 201 -19.13 4.30 12.09
N LEU A 202 -18.32 3.57 11.32
CA LEU A 202 -16.87 3.49 11.52
C LEU A 202 -16.10 4.62 10.82
N GLN A 203 -16.75 5.54 10.11
CA GLN A 203 -16.08 6.64 9.40
C GLN A 203 -15.13 7.44 10.31
N THR A 204 -15.48 7.63 11.58
CA THR A 204 -14.70 8.35 12.59
C THR A 204 -13.65 7.48 13.31
N ALA A 205 -13.65 6.16 13.08
CA ALA A 205 -12.77 5.21 13.76
C ALA A 205 -11.36 5.11 13.14
N THR A 206 -10.96 6.05 12.26
CA THR A 206 -9.64 6.07 11.61
C THR A 206 -8.48 6.06 12.61
N VAL A 207 -8.57 6.86 13.68
CA VAL A 207 -7.53 6.94 14.72
C VAL A 207 -7.50 5.67 15.58
N PRO A 208 -8.63 5.19 16.16
CA PRO A 208 -8.65 3.92 16.89
C PRO A 208 -8.10 2.73 16.08
N VAL A 209 -8.44 2.62 14.79
CA VAL A 209 -7.92 1.55 13.92
C VAL A 209 -6.41 1.67 13.72
N ALA A 210 -5.90 2.88 13.53
CA ALA A 210 -4.45 3.09 13.39
C ALA A 210 -3.67 2.74 14.67
N ILE A 211 -4.22 3.06 15.84
CA ILE A 211 -3.60 2.70 17.13
C ILE A 211 -3.69 1.19 17.36
N LEU A 212 -4.84 0.57 17.07
CA LEU A 212 -5.01 -0.88 17.16
C LEU A 212 -3.97 -1.60 16.29
N GLN A 213 -3.73 -1.11 15.07
CA GLN A 213 -2.68 -1.64 14.20
C GLN A 213 -1.30 -1.59 14.85
N GLN A 214 -0.95 -0.47 15.48
CA GLN A 214 0.33 -0.32 16.20
C GLN A 214 0.44 -1.31 17.36
N ARG A 215 -0.64 -1.51 18.13
CA ARG A 215 -0.66 -2.42 19.29
C ARG A 215 -0.50 -3.88 18.87
N VAL A 216 -1.24 -4.32 17.85
CA VAL A 216 -1.09 -5.69 17.31
C VAL A 216 0.32 -5.91 16.75
N LEU A 217 0.87 -4.92 16.04
CA LEU A 217 2.22 -4.97 15.52
C LEU A 217 3.30 -5.03 16.62
N LEU A 218 3.09 -4.35 17.75
CA LEU A 218 3.96 -4.43 18.95
C LEU A 218 3.93 -5.80 19.64
N LEU A 219 2.86 -6.59 19.47
CA LEU A 219 2.86 -7.96 19.98
C LEU A 219 3.99 -8.77 19.36
N MET A 220 4.40 -8.47 18.12
CA MET A 220 5.44 -9.26 17.45
C MET A 220 6.77 -9.34 18.22
N PRO A 221 7.42 -8.21 18.56
CA PRO A 221 8.64 -8.26 19.37
C PRO A 221 8.41 -8.75 20.81
N VAL A 222 7.25 -8.46 21.42
CA VAL A 222 6.96 -8.83 22.82
C VAL A 222 6.75 -10.34 22.97
N VAL A 223 5.90 -10.93 22.12
CA VAL A 223 5.60 -12.37 22.12
C VAL A 223 6.84 -13.18 21.76
N SER A 224 7.61 -12.76 20.74
CA SER A 224 8.89 -13.41 20.42
C SER A 224 9.90 -13.29 21.57
N GLY A 225 9.92 -12.16 22.28
CA GLY A 225 10.74 -11.96 23.48
C GLY A 225 10.35 -12.86 24.65
N ALA A 226 9.05 -13.11 24.83
CA ALA A 226 8.53 -14.06 25.81
C ALA A 226 8.85 -15.51 25.41
N ALA A 227 8.68 -15.87 24.14
CA ALA A 227 8.95 -17.21 23.61
C ALA A 227 10.38 -17.67 23.91
N GLU A 228 11.37 -16.81 23.67
CA GLU A 228 12.78 -17.12 23.91
C GLU A 228 13.06 -17.36 25.40
N ARG A 229 12.48 -16.54 26.29
CA ARG A 229 12.67 -16.68 27.73
C ARG A 229 11.95 -17.89 28.31
N ILE A 230 10.75 -18.21 27.82
CA ILE A 230 10.03 -19.44 28.17
C ILE A 230 10.84 -20.66 27.74
N ARG A 231 11.41 -20.64 26.53
CA ARG A 231 12.29 -21.70 26.04
C ARG A 231 13.53 -21.86 26.92
N LEU A 232 14.25 -20.77 27.20
CA LEU A 232 15.44 -20.80 28.06
C LEU A 232 15.12 -21.31 29.47
N LEU A 233 14.02 -20.84 30.09
CA LEU A 233 13.59 -21.32 31.40
C LEU A 233 13.25 -22.81 31.38
N ARG A 234 12.67 -23.33 30.30
CA ARG A 234 12.43 -24.77 30.18
C ARG A 234 13.73 -25.56 30.12
N GLU A 235 14.67 -25.13 29.28
CA GLU A 235 15.97 -25.81 29.11
C GLU A 235 16.75 -25.89 30.42
N ILE A 236 16.65 -24.86 31.27
CA ILE A 236 17.32 -24.81 32.58
C ILE A 236 16.45 -25.28 33.75
N GLY A 237 15.25 -25.82 33.49
CA GLY A 237 14.31 -26.35 34.50
C GLY A 237 13.68 -25.30 35.43
N GLY A 238 13.62 -24.03 35.00
CA GLY A 238 13.13 -22.89 35.77
C GLY A 238 11.63 -22.58 35.65
N VAL A 239 10.84 -23.40 34.96
CA VAL A 239 9.38 -23.21 34.86
C VAL A 239 8.70 -23.79 36.09
N THR A 240 8.38 -22.94 37.07
CA THR A 240 7.69 -23.34 38.30
C THR A 240 6.19 -23.58 38.05
N PRO A 241 5.51 -24.39 38.88
CA PRO A 241 4.05 -24.58 38.78
C PRO A 241 3.27 -23.27 38.86
N ARG A 242 3.75 -22.32 39.68
CA ARG A 242 3.13 -20.99 39.82
C ARG A 242 3.29 -20.15 38.54
N LEU A 243 4.48 -20.17 37.92
CA LEU A 243 4.69 -19.52 36.62
C LEU A 243 3.81 -20.15 35.55
N ARG A 244 3.72 -21.49 35.50
CA ARG A 244 2.87 -22.20 34.54
C ARG A 244 1.40 -21.79 34.69
N ALA A 245 0.89 -21.70 35.92
CA ALA A 245 -0.48 -21.27 36.19
C ALA A 245 -0.76 -19.85 35.66
N VAL A 246 0.18 -18.91 35.80
CA VAL A 246 0.04 -17.54 35.25
C VAL A 246 0.04 -17.56 33.72
N LEU A 247 0.92 -18.36 33.09
CA LEU A 247 0.94 -18.51 31.63
C LEU A 247 -0.38 -19.10 31.09
N ASP A 248 -0.93 -20.10 31.79
CA ASP A 248 -2.22 -20.73 31.44
C ASP A 248 -3.40 -19.76 31.59
N ARG A 249 -3.45 -19.01 32.71
CA ARG A 249 -4.48 -18.01 32.94
C ARG A 249 -4.44 -16.90 31.89
N MET A 250 -3.24 -16.40 31.57
CA MET A 250 -3.05 -15.40 30.52
C MET A 250 -3.47 -15.93 29.15
N ALA A 251 -3.12 -17.18 28.80
CA ALA A 251 -3.55 -17.78 27.55
C ALA A 251 -5.08 -17.91 27.46
N ALA A 252 -5.75 -18.31 28.55
CA ALA A 252 -7.21 -18.37 28.61
C ALA A 252 -7.87 -16.99 28.43
N TRP A 253 -7.34 -15.96 29.10
CA TRP A 253 -7.81 -14.59 28.97
C TRP A 253 -7.65 -14.04 27.54
N ILE A 254 -6.50 -14.29 26.90
CA ILE A 254 -6.25 -13.91 25.51
C ILE A 254 -7.23 -14.61 24.55
N GLN A 255 -7.48 -15.91 24.75
CA GLN A 255 -8.40 -16.69 23.91
C GLN A 255 -9.87 -16.28 24.09
N ALA A 256 -10.27 -15.82 25.28
CA ALA A 256 -11.61 -15.27 25.50
C ALA A 256 -11.88 -14.01 24.65
N GLY A 257 -10.82 -13.30 24.23
CA GLY A 257 -10.88 -12.24 23.23
C GLY A 257 -11.88 -11.14 23.62
N ARG A 258 -12.85 -10.86 22.74
CA ARG A 258 -13.86 -9.80 22.97
C ARG A 258 -14.76 -10.08 24.17
N ALA A 259 -14.94 -11.34 24.58
CA ALA A 259 -15.78 -11.73 25.71
C ALA A 259 -15.05 -11.67 27.06
N ALA A 260 -13.72 -11.50 27.06
CA ALA A 260 -12.91 -11.45 28.26
C ALA A 260 -13.28 -10.27 29.17
N ASP A 261 -13.20 -10.41 30.49
CA ASP A 261 -13.27 -9.23 31.35
C ASP A 261 -11.97 -8.42 31.22
N LEU A 262 -12.08 -7.10 31.02
CA LEU A 262 -10.91 -6.23 30.97
C LEU A 262 -10.31 -6.01 32.37
N SER A 263 -11.09 -6.21 33.43
CA SER A 263 -10.62 -6.09 34.81
C SER A 263 -9.60 -7.19 35.17
N GLU A 264 -9.68 -8.36 34.53
CA GLU A 264 -8.75 -9.48 34.73
C GLU A 264 -7.30 -9.11 34.36
N ALA A 265 -7.09 -8.09 33.55
CA ALA A 265 -5.75 -7.55 33.30
C ALA A 265 -5.07 -7.04 34.59
N ALA A 266 -5.84 -6.46 35.53
CA ALA A 266 -5.29 -6.01 36.81
C ALA A 266 -4.87 -7.19 37.71
N ASP A 267 -5.68 -8.24 37.74
CA ASP A 267 -5.36 -9.47 38.48
C ASP A 267 -4.13 -10.17 37.90
N LEU A 268 -4.02 -10.26 36.57
CA LEU A 268 -2.85 -10.82 35.90
C LEU A 268 -1.59 -10.02 36.20
N ARG A 269 -1.66 -8.68 36.24
CA ARG A 269 -0.52 -7.84 36.66
C ARG A 269 -0.11 -8.16 38.10
N ALA A 270 -1.06 -8.25 39.02
CA ALA A 270 -0.78 -8.59 40.41
C ALA A 270 -0.15 -9.99 40.56
N ASP A 271 -0.63 -10.98 39.81
CA ASP A 271 -0.06 -12.33 39.78
C ASP A 271 1.40 -12.34 39.25
N ILE A 272 1.68 -11.54 38.22
CA ILE A 272 3.02 -11.36 37.65
C ILE A 272 3.95 -10.66 38.65
N ASP A 273 3.49 -9.61 39.31
CA ASP A 273 4.26 -8.87 40.31
C ASP A 273 4.55 -9.75 41.54
N ALA A 274 3.64 -10.63 41.92
CA ALA A 274 3.85 -11.57 43.01
C ALA A 274 4.83 -12.71 42.67
N LEU A 275 5.26 -12.83 41.41
CA LEU A 275 6.34 -13.72 40.95
C LEU A 275 7.69 -13.01 40.83
N GLU A 276 7.75 -11.70 41.04
CA GLU A 276 8.96 -10.90 40.89
C GLU A 276 10.04 -11.38 41.88
N PRO A 277 11.19 -11.85 41.38
CA PRO A 277 12.27 -12.29 42.24
C PRO A 277 13.05 -11.09 42.80
N GLU A 278 13.63 -11.23 44.00
CA GLU A 278 14.62 -10.28 44.49
C GLU A 278 15.90 -10.40 43.64
N ILE A 279 16.30 -9.29 43.00
CA ILE A 279 17.50 -9.23 42.16
C ILE A 279 18.63 -8.60 42.97
N ASP A 280 19.56 -9.43 43.43
CA ASP A 280 20.80 -8.99 44.07
C ASP A 280 22.03 -9.14 43.14
N ALA A 281 23.21 -8.73 43.62
CA ALA A 281 24.46 -8.82 42.85
C ALA A 281 24.93 -10.26 42.58
N THR A 282 24.29 -11.27 43.18
CA THR A 282 24.58 -12.69 43.06
C THR A 282 23.50 -13.47 42.32
N ALA A 283 22.52 -12.78 41.72
CA ALA A 283 21.39 -13.40 41.04
C ALA A 283 21.83 -14.42 39.98
N ASP A 284 21.33 -15.65 40.10
CA ASP A 284 21.52 -16.71 39.12
C ASP A 284 20.94 -16.30 37.76
N TRP A 285 21.48 -16.82 36.67
CA TRP A 285 20.98 -16.60 35.31
C TRP A 285 19.48 -16.92 35.21
N ARG A 286 19.01 -17.94 35.94
CA ARG A 286 17.58 -18.28 36.05
C ARG A 286 16.72 -17.10 36.52
N VAL A 287 17.18 -16.37 37.54
CA VAL A 287 16.48 -15.21 38.12
C VAL A 287 16.41 -14.08 37.10
N VAL A 288 17.50 -13.83 36.36
CA VAL A 288 17.56 -12.81 35.31
C VAL A 288 16.61 -13.14 34.15
N VAL A 289 16.58 -14.39 33.70
CA VAL A 289 15.65 -14.82 32.63
C VAL A 289 14.20 -14.75 33.10
N LEU A 290 13.91 -15.14 34.35
CA LEU A 290 12.58 -15.01 34.94
C LEU A 290 12.13 -13.55 35.02
N ALA A 291 12.93 -12.66 35.60
CA ALA A 291 12.63 -11.23 35.68
C ALA A 291 12.38 -10.64 34.27
N GLY A 292 13.22 -11.02 33.30
CA GLY A 292 13.03 -10.63 31.91
C GLY A 292 11.72 -11.14 31.31
N LEU A 293 11.25 -12.34 31.70
CA LEU A 293 9.98 -12.90 31.23
C LEU A 293 8.82 -12.11 31.83
N LEU A 294 8.85 -11.84 33.14
CA LEU A 294 7.80 -11.07 33.83
C LEU A 294 7.62 -9.68 33.20
N VAL A 295 8.71 -9.00 32.82
CA VAL A 295 8.62 -7.74 32.06
C VAL A 295 7.87 -7.92 30.73
N ARG A 296 8.16 -8.97 29.96
CA ARG A 296 7.44 -9.24 28.69
C ARG A 296 5.98 -9.60 28.95
N LEU A 297 5.66 -10.30 30.03
CA LEU A 297 4.29 -10.64 30.41
C LEU A 297 3.47 -9.41 30.83
N ARG A 298 4.08 -8.45 31.54
CA ARG A 298 3.44 -7.15 31.85
C ARG A 298 3.10 -6.39 30.57
N GLU A 299 4.08 -6.21 29.68
CA GLU A 299 3.88 -5.56 28.38
C GLU A 299 2.81 -6.28 27.54
N LEU A 300 2.82 -7.63 27.55
CA LEU A 300 1.83 -8.42 26.84
C LEU A 300 0.42 -8.21 27.40
N THR A 301 0.28 -8.15 28.72
CA THR A 301 -1.00 -7.88 29.40
C THR A 301 -1.56 -6.52 28.98
N ASP A 302 -0.72 -5.48 28.99
CA ASP A 302 -1.12 -4.13 28.62
C ASP A 302 -1.47 -4.01 27.13
N LEU A 303 -0.69 -4.64 26.24
CA LEU A 303 -0.99 -4.66 24.81
C LEU A 303 -2.29 -5.38 24.49
N VAL A 304 -2.53 -6.55 25.10
CA VAL A 304 -3.77 -7.32 24.90
C VAL A 304 -4.98 -6.55 25.44
N HIS A 305 -4.85 -5.92 26.61
CA HIS A 305 -5.88 -5.05 27.18
C HIS A 305 -6.24 -3.91 26.21
N ASP A 306 -5.23 -3.18 25.71
CA ASP A 306 -5.41 -2.09 24.74
C ASP A 306 -6.10 -2.58 23.46
N ILE A 307 -5.69 -3.74 22.93
CA ILE A 307 -6.26 -4.34 21.71
C ILE A 307 -7.75 -4.64 21.92
N MET A 308 -8.11 -5.28 23.04
CA MET A 308 -9.49 -5.60 23.37
C MET A 308 -10.34 -4.34 23.59
N ALA A 309 -9.82 -3.34 24.31
CA ALA A 309 -10.49 -2.06 24.57
C ALA A 309 -10.73 -1.28 23.27
N LEU A 310 -9.70 -1.11 22.43
CA LEU A 310 -9.81 -0.47 21.13
C LEU A 310 -10.78 -1.21 20.21
N ARG A 311 -10.76 -2.54 20.22
CA ARG A 311 -11.66 -3.34 19.39
C ARG A 311 -13.13 -3.16 19.80
N ARG A 312 -13.43 -3.08 21.10
CA ARG A 312 -14.77 -2.74 21.63
C ARG A 312 -15.18 -1.33 21.24
N GLN A 313 -14.28 -0.37 21.36
CA GLN A 313 -14.52 1.02 20.98
C GLN A 313 -14.84 1.16 19.48
N ILE A 314 -14.07 0.47 18.62
CA ILE A 314 -14.31 0.41 17.17
C ILE A 314 -15.69 -0.23 16.91
N ALA A 315 -16.03 -1.34 17.57
CA ALA A 315 -17.35 -1.96 17.41
C ALA A 315 -18.51 -1.00 17.78
N ALA A 316 -18.32 -0.18 18.81
CA ALA A 316 -19.29 0.80 19.27
C ALA A 316 -19.32 2.09 18.42
N GLY A 317 -18.39 2.27 17.48
CA GLY A 317 -18.29 3.50 16.67
C GLY A 317 -17.93 4.76 17.48
N GLN A 318 -17.27 4.59 18.63
CA GLN A 318 -16.98 5.71 19.53
C GLN A 318 -15.72 6.46 19.10
N PRO A 319 -15.78 7.78 18.88
CA PRO A 319 -14.63 8.56 18.39
C PRO A 319 -13.59 8.86 19.49
N ARG A 320 -13.98 8.85 20.77
CA ARG A 320 -13.10 9.18 21.89
C ARG A 320 -12.28 7.96 22.31
N LEU A 321 -10.96 8.09 22.22
CA LEU A 321 -10.01 7.06 22.66
C LEU A 321 -10.23 6.72 24.14
N ALA A 322 -10.32 5.43 24.44
CA ALA A 322 -10.24 4.91 25.80
C ALA A 322 -8.87 5.25 26.42
N GLU A 323 -8.80 5.27 27.75
CA GLU A 323 -7.51 5.26 28.44
C GLU A 323 -6.80 3.94 28.12
N LEU A 324 -5.61 4.05 27.55
CA LEU A 324 -4.79 2.92 27.13
C LEU A 324 -3.79 2.60 28.23
N ALA A 325 -3.65 1.32 28.57
CA ALA A 325 -2.75 0.83 29.59
C ALA A 325 -1.28 0.87 29.13
N PHE A 326 -1.01 0.66 27.85
CA PHE A 326 0.36 0.66 27.35
C PHE A 326 0.93 2.08 27.24
N GLU A 327 1.88 2.41 28.11
CA GLU A 327 2.56 3.70 28.19
C GLU A 327 3.49 3.97 27.00
N ALA A 328 2.90 4.30 25.86
CA ALA A 328 3.65 4.75 24.70
C ALA A 328 2.89 5.82 23.93
N GLU A 329 3.57 6.94 23.68
CA GLU A 329 3.04 8.07 22.89
C GLU A 329 2.61 7.55 21.51
N ALA A 330 1.31 7.55 21.24
CA ALA A 330 0.78 7.13 19.95
C ALA A 330 1.36 8.06 18.86
N VAL A 331 2.17 7.51 17.96
CA VAL A 331 2.78 8.30 16.90
C VAL A 331 1.88 8.25 15.67
N ARG A 332 1.68 9.41 15.04
CA ARG A 332 1.03 9.50 13.73
C ARG A 332 1.81 8.62 12.75
N THR A 333 1.16 7.60 12.18
CA THR A 333 1.77 6.54 11.35
C THR A 333 2.96 7.02 10.52
N LEU A 334 4.17 6.66 10.94
CA LEU A 334 5.40 6.95 10.20
C LEU A 334 5.61 5.85 9.17
N ARG A 335 5.63 6.24 7.89
CA ARG A 335 5.89 5.33 6.77
C ARG A 335 7.26 5.61 6.20
N HIS A 336 8.00 4.55 5.90
CA HIS A 336 9.22 4.64 5.13
C HIS A 336 8.90 5.18 3.73
N ARG A 337 9.65 6.22 3.34
CA ARG A 337 9.60 6.85 2.03
C ARG A 337 10.87 6.51 1.27
N ASP A 338 10.73 5.68 0.26
CA ASP A 338 11.85 5.22 -0.56
C ASP A 338 12.10 6.21 -1.70
N HIS A 339 12.85 7.27 -1.39
CA HIS A 339 13.23 8.30 -2.37
C HIS A 339 14.10 7.75 -3.50
N VAL A 340 14.83 6.64 -3.26
CA VAL A 340 15.68 6.03 -4.27
C VAL A 340 14.81 5.37 -5.33
N MET A 341 13.87 4.52 -4.94
CA MET A 341 12.95 3.88 -5.89
C MET A 341 12.08 4.93 -6.61
N ALA A 342 11.62 5.96 -5.89
CA ALA A 342 10.85 7.05 -6.47
C ALA A 342 11.63 7.80 -7.57
N LEU A 343 12.91 8.14 -7.32
CA LEU A 343 13.74 8.84 -8.29
C LEU A 343 14.05 7.97 -9.51
N HIS A 344 14.39 6.69 -9.31
CA HIS A 344 14.63 5.77 -10.42
C HIS A 344 13.38 5.60 -11.29
N SER A 345 12.19 5.47 -10.67
CA SER A 345 10.92 5.35 -11.40
C SER A 345 10.59 6.63 -12.18
N ALA A 346 10.83 7.79 -11.59
CA ALA A 346 10.64 9.09 -12.22
C ALA A 346 11.57 9.30 -13.43
N LEU A 347 12.87 9.02 -13.27
CA LEU A 347 13.87 9.16 -14.34
C LEU A 347 13.60 8.19 -15.48
N ALA A 348 13.30 6.93 -15.16
CA ALA A 348 12.96 5.92 -16.16
C ALA A 348 11.71 6.30 -16.96
N THR A 349 10.69 6.85 -16.30
CA THR A 349 9.47 7.36 -16.96
C THR A 349 9.78 8.54 -17.87
N ALA A 350 10.53 9.53 -17.37
CA ALA A 350 10.92 10.69 -18.17
C ALA A 350 11.76 10.29 -19.40
N LEU A 351 12.67 9.33 -19.24
CA LEU A 351 13.46 8.79 -20.34
C LEU A 351 12.60 8.05 -21.36
N ALA A 352 11.68 7.20 -20.91
CA ALA A 352 10.79 6.45 -21.80
C ALA A 352 9.92 7.39 -22.66
N ILE A 353 9.29 8.38 -22.02
CA ILE A 353 8.48 9.39 -22.72
C ILE A 353 9.35 10.21 -23.67
N GLY A 354 10.55 10.63 -23.23
CA GLY A 354 11.50 11.39 -24.03
C GLY A 354 11.96 10.63 -25.28
N VAL A 355 12.36 9.36 -25.15
CA VAL A 355 12.82 8.52 -26.27
C VAL A 355 11.71 8.27 -27.28
N ILE A 356 10.51 7.90 -26.81
CA ILE A 356 9.36 7.64 -27.69
C ILE A 356 8.93 8.92 -28.41
N SER A 357 8.91 10.05 -27.71
CA SER A 357 8.57 11.34 -28.31
C SER A 357 9.65 11.83 -29.27
N ALA A 358 10.93 11.58 -29.00
CA ALA A 358 12.02 11.89 -29.91
C ALA A 358 11.91 11.09 -31.21
N PHE A 359 11.56 9.80 -31.12
CA PHE A 359 11.25 8.98 -32.29
C PHE A 359 10.06 9.53 -33.07
N TRP A 360 8.98 9.92 -32.38
CA TRP A 360 7.81 10.53 -33.02
C TRP A 360 8.16 11.82 -33.77
N ILE A 361 8.90 12.75 -33.13
CA ILE A 361 9.35 14.00 -33.77
C ILE A 361 10.22 13.70 -35.00
N GLY A 362 11.17 12.77 -34.88
CA GLY A 362 12.10 12.45 -35.97
C GLY A 362 11.44 11.72 -37.15
N SER A 363 10.43 10.89 -36.87
CA SER A 363 9.69 10.13 -37.90
C SER A 363 8.52 10.89 -38.50
N ALA A 364 8.09 12.00 -37.88
CA ALA A 364 6.85 12.71 -38.20
C ALA A 364 5.64 11.76 -38.30
N TRP A 365 5.61 10.73 -37.45
CA TRP A 365 4.58 9.69 -37.50
C TRP A 365 3.20 10.26 -37.12
N PRO A 366 2.18 10.22 -37.99
CA PRO A 366 0.91 10.91 -37.74
C PRO A 366 0.23 10.53 -36.42
N GLU A 367 0.26 9.24 -36.05
CA GLU A 367 -0.39 8.73 -34.83
C GLU A 367 0.59 8.54 -33.66
N GLY A 368 1.80 9.13 -33.74
CA GLY A 368 2.83 8.98 -32.70
C GLY A 368 2.43 9.54 -31.33
N ALA A 369 1.47 10.48 -31.29
CA ALA A 369 0.87 10.96 -30.04
C ALA A 369 0.26 9.83 -29.20
N GLY A 370 -0.36 8.84 -29.85
CA GLY A 370 -0.93 7.66 -29.20
C GLY A 370 0.14 6.80 -28.52
N ALA A 371 1.29 6.63 -29.19
CA ALA A 371 2.43 5.89 -28.64
C ALA A 371 2.98 6.54 -27.36
N ALA A 372 3.21 7.85 -27.39
CA ALA A 372 3.71 8.61 -26.23
C ALA A 372 2.69 8.65 -25.08
N SER A 373 1.40 8.74 -25.41
CA SER A 373 0.32 8.74 -24.42
C SER A 373 0.20 7.41 -23.68
N LEU A 374 0.19 6.29 -24.39
CA LEU A 374 0.10 4.96 -23.78
C LEU A 374 1.37 4.57 -23.03
N ALA A 375 2.54 5.06 -23.47
CA ALA A 375 3.79 4.94 -22.72
C ALA A 375 3.67 5.60 -21.34
N ALA A 376 3.19 6.84 -21.27
CA ALA A 376 2.99 7.54 -20.01
C ALA A 376 1.97 6.84 -19.10
N VAL A 377 0.87 6.31 -19.67
CA VAL A 377 -0.11 5.50 -18.94
C VAL A 377 0.55 4.25 -18.35
N ALA A 378 1.32 3.50 -19.14
CA ALA A 378 1.98 2.28 -18.67
C ALA A 378 2.99 2.57 -17.56
N CYS A 379 3.84 3.58 -17.73
CA CYS A 379 4.75 4.03 -16.69
C CYS A 379 4.02 4.40 -15.39
N ALA A 380 2.88 5.09 -15.48
CA ALA A 380 2.11 5.48 -14.32
C ALA A 380 1.46 4.31 -13.58
N PHE A 381 0.84 3.36 -14.30
CA PHE A 381 0.18 2.21 -13.69
C PHE A 381 1.16 1.28 -12.95
N PHE A 382 2.38 1.16 -13.47
CA PHE A 382 3.38 0.21 -12.96
C PHE A 382 4.53 0.88 -12.20
N ALA A 383 4.46 2.19 -11.96
CA ALA A 383 5.49 2.96 -11.27
C ALA A 383 5.86 2.39 -9.89
N ALA A 384 4.87 1.97 -9.11
CA ALA A 384 5.07 1.51 -7.73
C ALA A 384 5.51 0.03 -7.61
N GLN A 385 5.62 -0.69 -8.73
CA GLN A 385 6.03 -2.10 -8.74
C GLN A 385 7.55 -2.23 -8.80
N ASP A 386 8.10 -3.25 -8.16
CA ASP A 386 9.56 -3.49 -8.15
C ASP A 386 10.04 -3.98 -9.51
N ASP A 387 9.41 -5.03 -10.05
CA ASP A 387 9.60 -5.49 -11.43
C ASP A 387 8.34 -5.17 -12.26
N PRO A 388 8.33 -4.05 -13.00
CA PRO A 388 7.16 -3.63 -13.77
C PRO A 388 7.00 -4.40 -15.08
N VAL A 389 8.05 -5.03 -15.62
CA VAL A 389 8.05 -5.54 -17.00
C VAL A 389 7.03 -6.67 -17.22
N PRO A 390 6.91 -7.70 -16.35
CA PRO A 390 5.93 -8.75 -16.52
C PRO A 390 4.49 -8.22 -16.56
N ASN A 391 4.19 -7.24 -15.71
CA ASN A 391 2.86 -6.62 -15.67
C ASN A 391 2.62 -5.70 -16.87
N MET A 392 3.65 -5.03 -17.40
CA MET A 392 3.58 -4.28 -18.65
C MET A 392 3.32 -5.19 -19.86
N ILE A 393 3.91 -6.38 -19.90
CA ILE A 393 3.60 -7.39 -20.94
C ILE A 393 2.15 -7.85 -20.80
N GLY A 394 1.68 -8.12 -19.58
CA GLY A 394 0.26 -8.42 -19.32
C GLY A 394 -0.67 -7.28 -19.78
N PHE A 395 -0.28 -6.02 -19.56
CA PHE A 395 -1.00 -4.84 -20.05
C PHE A 395 -0.99 -4.75 -21.58
N LEU A 396 0.09 -5.17 -22.23
CA LEU A 396 0.18 -5.24 -23.70
C LEU A 396 -0.75 -6.28 -24.29
N ILE A 397 -0.82 -7.46 -23.69
CA ILE A 397 -1.79 -8.49 -24.08
C ILE A 397 -3.22 -7.98 -23.88
N ALA A 398 -3.49 -7.33 -22.75
CA ALA A 398 -4.79 -6.71 -22.50
C ALA A 398 -5.13 -5.62 -23.53
N ALA A 399 -4.16 -4.80 -23.92
CA ALA A 399 -4.32 -3.77 -24.94
C ALA A 399 -4.68 -4.38 -26.30
N LEU A 400 -3.99 -5.45 -26.71
CA LEU A 400 -4.32 -6.17 -27.95
C LEU A 400 -5.76 -6.70 -27.95
N ILE A 401 -6.19 -7.31 -26.83
CA ILE A 401 -7.56 -7.83 -26.69
C ILE A 401 -8.58 -6.69 -26.72
N ALA A 402 -8.34 -5.61 -25.98
CA ALA A 402 -9.24 -4.45 -25.94
C ALA A 402 -9.38 -3.79 -27.32
N LEU A 403 -8.27 -3.58 -28.03
CA LEU A 403 -8.27 -2.98 -29.37
C LEU A 403 -8.90 -3.92 -30.41
N ALA A 404 -8.84 -5.25 -30.22
CA ALA A 404 -9.62 -6.16 -31.07
C ALA A 404 -11.12 -6.03 -30.82
N ILE A 405 -11.54 -5.90 -29.55
CA ILE A 405 -12.94 -5.65 -29.17
C ILE A 405 -13.42 -4.32 -29.76
N ASP A 406 -12.64 -3.25 -29.60
CA ASP A 406 -12.97 -1.92 -30.12
C ASP A 406 -13.10 -1.92 -31.65
N ALA A 407 -12.25 -2.68 -32.36
CA ALA A 407 -12.36 -2.82 -33.81
C ALA A 407 -13.69 -3.47 -34.23
N VAL A 408 -14.10 -4.53 -33.54
CA VAL A 408 -15.41 -5.18 -33.79
C VAL A 408 -16.54 -4.19 -33.52
N TYR A 409 -16.47 -3.44 -32.42
CA TYR A 409 -17.49 -2.45 -32.12
C TYR A 409 -17.55 -1.32 -33.16
N LEU A 410 -16.41 -0.72 -33.48
CA LEU A 410 -16.33 0.40 -34.41
C LEU A 410 -16.75 0.00 -35.83
N PHE A 411 -16.31 -1.14 -36.35
CA PHE A 411 -16.52 -1.46 -37.77
C PHE A 411 -17.67 -2.45 -38.04
N ALA A 412 -18.10 -3.24 -37.06
CA ALA A 412 -19.18 -4.22 -37.26
C ALA A 412 -20.47 -3.85 -36.52
N VAL A 413 -20.38 -3.34 -35.28
CA VAL A 413 -21.56 -3.12 -34.43
C VAL A 413 -22.12 -1.71 -34.60
N LEU A 414 -21.31 -0.67 -34.35
CA LEU A 414 -21.74 0.73 -34.35
C LEU A 414 -22.37 1.22 -35.67
N PRO A 415 -21.93 0.78 -36.87
CA PRO A 415 -22.57 1.16 -38.13
C PRO A 415 -24.00 0.63 -38.27
N ARG A 416 -24.39 -0.34 -37.43
CA ARG A 416 -25.71 -1.01 -37.44
C ARG A 416 -26.54 -0.66 -36.21
N THR A 417 -26.04 0.17 -35.30
CA THR A 417 -26.77 0.57 -34.10
C THR A 417 -27.38 1.95 -34.28
N ASP A 418 -28.69 2.02 -34.21
CA ASP A 418 -29.44 3.27 -34.27
C ASP A 418 -30.03 3.61 -32.89
N GLY A 419 -29.80 4.84 -32.45
CA GLY A 419 -30.31 5.32 -31.16
C GLY A 419 -29.54 4.84 -29.94
N PHE A 420 -29.89 5.40 -28.78
CA PHE A 420 -29.15 5.18 -27.54
C PHE A 420 -29.46 3.81 -26.91
N GLU A 421 -30.70 3.36 -27.03
CA GLU A 421 -31.19 2.12 -26.46
C GLU A 421 -30.47 0.92 -27.08
N MET A 422 -30.29 0.94 -28.41
CA MET A 422 -29.57 -0.11 -29.14
C MET A 422 -28.07 -0.09 -28.82
N LEU A 423 -27.48 1.09 -28.66
CA LEU A 423 -26.09 1.26 -28.19
C LEU A 423 -25.88 0.64 -26.81
N VAL A 424 -26.81 0.88 -25.87
CA VAL A 424 -26.76 0.29 -24.52
C VAL A 424 -26.86 -1.24 -24.60
N LEU A 425 -27.79 -1.77 -25.40
CA LEU A 425 -27.92 -3.22 -25.59
C LEU A 425 -26.67 -3.84 -26.22
N ALA A 426 -26.04 -3.15 -27.17
CA ALA A 426 -24.81 -3.61 -27.80
C ALA A 426 -23.61 -3.65 -26.82
N PHE A 427 -23.50 -2.68 -25.92
CA PHE A 427 -22.42 -2.61 -24.92
C PHE A 427 -22.66 -3.46 -23.68
N ALA A 428 -23.92 -3.72 -23.33
CA ALA A 428 -24.27 -4.50 -22.15
C ALA A 428 -23.49 -5.83 -22.01
N PRO A 429 -23.45 -6.75 -23.01
CA PRO A 429 -22.79 -8.04 -22.82
C PRO A 429 -21.31 -7.91 -22.50
N VAL A 430 -20.57 -7.05 -23.20
CA VAL A 430 -19.13 -6.91 -23.03
C VAL A 430 -18.79 -6.17 -21.74
N PHE A 431 -19.38 -5.01 -21.49
CA PHE A 431 -19.05 -4.23 -20.30
C PHE A 431 -19.59 -4.85 -19.00
N LEU A 432 -20.69 -5.62 -19.03
CA LEU A 432 -21.15 -6.36 -17.85
C LEU A 432 -20.25 -7.56 -17.55
N VAL A 433 -19.84 -8.33 -18.57
CA VAL A 433 -18.93 -9.47 -18.38
C VAL A 433 -17.57 -8.98 -17.89
N LEU A 434 -17.01 -7.96 -18.52
CA LEU A 434 -15.77 -7.33 -18.06
C LEU A 434 -15.91 -6.77 -16.63
N GLY A 435 -17.06 -6.19 -16.28
CA GLY A 435 -17.34 -5.66 -14.95
C GLY A 435 -17.39 -6.75 -13.88
N ALA A 436 -18.01 -7.88 -14.19
CA ALA A 436 -18.05 -9.05 -13.32
C ALA A 436 -16.65 -9.65 -13.12
N LEU A 437 -15.90 -9.84 -14.20
CA LEU A 437 -14.55 -10.42 -14.15
C LEU A 437 -13.53 -9.50 -13.48
N THR A 438 -13.69 -8.18 -13.55
CA THR A 438 -12.82 -7.24 -12.81
C THR A 438 -13.04 -7.27 -11.31
N SER A 439 -14.21 -7.75 -10.86
CA SER A 439 -14.53 -7.89 -9.43
C SER A 439 -13.92 -9.16 -8.80
N MET A 440 -13.39 -10.09 -9.61
CA MET A 440 -12.78 -11.33 -9.16
C MET A 440 -11.24 -11.20 -9.13
N PRO A 441 -10.55 -11.47 -8.00
CA PRO A 441 -9.09 -11.25 -7.88
C PRO A 441 -8.24 -12.02 -8.90
N SER A 442 -8.67 -13.22 -9.30
CA SER A 442 -7.95 -14.07 -10.26
C SER A 442 -7.90 -13.45 -11.66
N THR A 443 -8.99 -12.83 -12.11
CA THR A 443 -9.16 -12.27 -13.46
C THR A 443 -8.96 -10.75 -13.52
N ALA A 444 -9.04 -10.05 -12.38
CA ALA A 444 -8.92 -8.60 -12.30
C ALA A 444 -7.62 -8.06 -12.93
N ARG A 445 -6.51 -8.81 -12.83
CA ARG A 445 -5.21 -8.42 -13.41
C ARG A 445 -5.26 -8.26 -14.93
N LEU A 446 -6.04 -9.08 -15.63
CA LEU A 446 -6.18 -9.01 -17.09
C LEU A 446 -7.37 -8.13 -17.50
N CYS A 447 -8.54 -8.36 -16.91
CA CYS A 447 -9.78 -7.69 -17.31
C CYS A 447 -9.81 -6.20 -16.93
N GLY A 448 -9.07 -5.78 -15.89
CA GLY A 448 -9.00 -4.38 -15.47
C GLY A 448 -8.42 -3.47 -16.56
N PRO A 449 -7.19 -3.76 -17.04
CA PRO A 449 -6.61 -3.11 -18.20
C PRO A 449 -7.47 -3.17 -19.46
N ILE A 450 -8.07 -4.34 -19.80
CA ILE A 450 -8.96 -4.47 -20.96
C ILE A 450 -10.10 -3.46 -20.87
N SER A 451 -10.75 -3.40 -19.71
CA SER A 451 -11.89 -2.50 -19.51
C SER A 451 -11.48 -1.02 -19.59
N PHE A 452 -10.30 -0.67 -19.03
CA PHE A 452 -9.77 0.69 -19.10
C PHE A 452 -9.49 1.11 -20.55
N ILE A 453 -8.81 0.26 -21.32
CA ILE A 453 -8.44 0.54 -22.71
C ILE A 453 -9.69 0.58 -23.57
N ALA A 454 -10.55 -0.43 -23.52
CA ALA A 454 -11.77 -0.48 -24.33
C ALA A 454 -12.70 0.72 -24.03
N ALA A 455 -12.87 1.10 -22.77
CA ALA A 455 -13.70 2.26 -22.43
C ALA A 455 -13.12 3.60 -22.91
N THR A 456 -11.81 3.71 -23.08
CA THR A 456 -11.12 4.95 -23.45
C THR A 456 -10.85 5.06 -24.96
N GLN A 457 -10.48 3.95 -25.60
CA GLN A 457 -10.06 3.91 -27.01
C GLN A 457 -11.23 3.74 -27.99
N LEU A 458 -12.39 3.25 -27.52
CA LEU A 458 -13.61 3.26 -28.32
C LEU A 458 -14.03 4.68 -28.74
N ALA A 459 -13.56 5.71 -28.01
CA ALA A 459 -13.62 7.13 -28.39
C ALA A 459 -15.01 7.60 -28.88
N LEU A 460 -16.07 7.16 -28.20
CA LEU A 460 -17.46 7.50 -28.56
C LEU A 460 -17.67 9.00 -28.64
N SER A 461 -18.19 9.43 -29.78
CA SER A 461 -18.57 10.81 -30.10
C SER A 461 -20.06 10.87 -30.48
N SER A 462 -20.59 12.09 -30.62
CA SER A 462 -21.97 12.33 -31.06
C SER A 462 -22.22 11.94 -32.52
N SER A 463 -21.17 11.84 -33.34
CA SER A 463 -21.23 11.45 -34.75
C SER A 463 -20.27 10.30 -35.05
N TYR A 464 -20.80 9.23 -35.66
CA TYR A 464 -19.96 8.11 -36.09
C TYR A 464 -19.05 8.52 -37.26
N SER A 465 -17.73 8.52 -37.02
CA SER A 465 -16.70 8.76 -38.02
C SER A 465 -15.51 7.82 -37.77
N ALA A 466 -15.58 6.60 -38.29
CA ALA A 466 -14.48 5.64 -38.18
C ALA A 466 -13.76 5.50 -39.53
N ASP A 467 -12.44 5.74 -39.52
CA ASP A 467 -11.54 5.41 -40.61
C ASP A 467 -10.63 4.25 -40.21
N PHE A 468 -10.57 3.22 -41.05
CA PHE A 468 -9.80 2.02 -40.74
C PHE A 468 -8.29 2.28 -40.75
N ALA A 469 -7.78 3.16 -41.62
CA ALA A 469 -6.36 3.42 -41.71
C ALA A 469 -5.84 4.19 -40.49
N SER A 470 -6.53 5.25 -40.07
CA SER A 470 -6.25 5.98 -38.82
C SER A 470 -6.38 5.06 -37.60
N TYR A 471 -7.42 4.23 -37.55
CA TYR A 471 -7.60 3.27 -36.46
C TYR A 471 -6.46 2.25 -36.37
N ALA A 472 -6.09 1.63 -37.50
CA ALA A 472 -5.02 0.65 -37.56
C ALA A 472 -3.66 1.28 -37.19
N ASN A 473 -3.39 2.49 -37.69
CA ASN A 473 -2.16 3.22 -37.38
C ASN A 473 -2.09 3.64 -35.91
N GLY A 474 -3.18 4.16 -35.33
CA GLY A 474 -3.28 4.51 -33.91
C GLY A 474 -3.17 3.31 -32.97
N THR A 475 -3.75 2.17 -33.38
CA THR A 475 -3.60 0.87 -32.69
C THR A 475 -2.15 0.40 -32.73
N ALA A 476 -1.49 0.45 -33.89
CA ALA A 476 -0.08 0.11 -34.03
C ALA A 476 0.80 1.03 -33.17
N ALA A 477 0.54 2.34 -33.17
CA ALA A 477 1.24 3.32 -32.34
C ALA A 477 1.13 3.02 -30.85
N SER A 478 -0.08 2.72 -30.39
CA SER A 478 -0.37 2.33 -29.02
C SER A 478 0.42 1.09 -28.58
N ILE A 479 0.42 0.03 -29.40
CA ILE A 479 1.11 -1.22 -29.08
C ILE A 479 2.64 -1.06 -29.15
N ILE A 480 3.15 -0.37 -30.16
CA ILE A 480 4.59 -0.10 -30.30
C ILE A 480 5.09 0.76 -29.14
N GLY A 481 4.36 1.82 -28.78
CA GLY A 481 4.70 2.68 -27.65
C GLY A 481 4.76 1.89 -26.34
N LEU A 482 3.77 1.04 -26.09
CA LEU A 482 3.73 0.19 -24.90
C LEU A 482 4.88 -0.82 -24.84
N GLY A 483 5.15 -1.51 -25.96
CA GLY A 483 6.27 -2.46 -26.08
C GLY A 483 7.63 -1.79 -25.89
N ALA A 484 7.85 -0.64 -26.55
CA ALA A 484 9.06 0.15 -26.39
C ALA A 484 9.24 0.62 -24.94
N THR A 485 8.15 1.03 -24.28
CA THR A 485 8.19 1.42 -22.86
C THR A 485 8.61 0.25 -21.99
N ALA A 486 8.07 -0.96 -22.20
CA ALA A 486 8.46 -2.15 -21.44
C ALA A 486 9.95 -2.48 -21.60
N ILE A 487 10.50 -2.32 -22.82
CA ILE A 487 11.93 -2.50 -23.09
C ILE A 487 12.77 -1.46 -22.36
N ILE A 488 12.44 -0.17 -22.51
CA ILE A 488 13.19 0.93 -21.88
C ILE A 488 13.16 0.80 -20.35
N ILE A 489 11.99 0.56 -19.77
CA ILE A 489 11.86 0.37 -18.33
C ILE A 489 12.61 -0.88 -17.87
N GLY A 490 12.58 -1.98 -18.63
CA GLY A 490 13.35 -3.19 -18.33
C GLY A 490 14.86 -2.95 -18.32
N ILE A 491 15.36 -2.07 -19.19
CA ILE A 491 16.79 -1.71 -19.22
C ILE A 491 17.15 -0.79 -18.03
N VAL A 492 16.31 0.18 -17.72
CA VAL A 492 16.63 1.25 -16.74
C VAL A 492 16.33 0.85 -15.30
N ARG A 493 15.28 0.03 -15.07
CA ARG A 493 14.78 -0.36 -13.73
C ARG A 493 14.97 -1.86 -13.43
N SER A 494 15.96 -2.54 -14.01
CA SER A 494 16.28 -3.96 -13.76
C SER A 494 16.78 -4.29 -12.33
N VAL A 495 16.20 -3.64 -11.31
CA VAL A 495 16.49 -3.85 -9.91
C VAL A 495 15.62 -4.99 -9.41
N SER A 496 16.23 -6.10 -9.00
CA SER A 496 15.49 -7.23 -8.45
C SER A 496 14.74 -6.84 -7.16
N ALA A 497 13.56 -7.43 -6.96
CA ALA A 497 12.80 -7.29 -5.72
C ALA A 497 13.65 -7.69 -4.49
N GLU A 498 14.53 -8.67 -4.69
CA GLU A 498 15.51 -9.13 -3.71
C GLU A 498 16.51 -8.04 -3.31
N TRP A 499 17.10 -7.31 -4.27
CA TRP A 499 18.00 -6.19 -3.96
C TRP A 499 17.30 -5.12 -3.10
N THR A 500 16.04 -4.81 -3.43
CA THR A 500 15.24 -3.85 -2.66
C THR A 500 14.99 -4.36 -1.23
N ALA A 501 14.71 -5.65 -1.06
CA ALA A 501 14.54 -6.28 0.25
C ALA A 501 15.82 -6.20 1.10
N TRP A 502 16.97 -6.62 0.56
CA TRP A 502 18.25 -6.58 1.27
C TRP A 502 18.67 -5.16 1.64
N ARG A 503 18.48 -4.18 0.75
CA ARG A 503 18.75 -2.77 1.05
C ARG A 503 17.90 -2.24 2.21
N LEU A 504 16.62 -2.64 2.29
CA LEU A 504 15.74 -2.26 3.41
C LEU A 504 16.16 -2.91 4.73
N LEU A 505 16.55 -4.19 4.70
CA LEU A 505 17.12 -4.89 5.86
C LEU A 505 18.42 -4.23 6.33
N ARG A 506 19.31 -3.88 5.40
CA ARG A 506 20.53 -3.14 5.69
C ARG A 506 20.24 -1.80 6.36
N ARG A 507 19.22 -1.07 5.87
CA ARG A 507 18.81 0.20 6.48
C ARG A 507 18.28 0.01 7.91
N ASN A 508 17.52 -1.05 8.16
CA ASN A 508 17.06 -1.42 9.50
C ASN A 508 18.24 -1.63 10.47
N ARG A 509 19.26 -2.39 10.03
CA ARG A 509 20.48 -2.63 10.83
C ARG A 509 21.28 -1.35 11.10
N ILE A 510 21.40 -0.46 10.10
CA ILE A 510 22.06 0.84 10.28
C ILE A 510 21.29 1.70 11.29
N ASP A 511 19.96 1.72 11.24
CA ASP A 511 19.15 2.48 12.19
C ASP A 511 19.30 1.93 13.62
N ILE A 512 19.38 0.60 13.80
CA ILE A 512 19.70 -0.03 15.09
C ILE A 512 21.09 0.41 15.59
N ALA A 513 22.11 0.37 14.72
CA ALA A 513 23.45 0.81 15.09
C ALA A 513 23.50 2.31 15.45
N ASN A 514 22.73 3.13 14.75
CA ASN A 514 22.63 4.56 15.03
C ASN A 514 21.92 4.80 16.36
N ILE A 515 20.84 4.08 16.67
CA ILE A 515 20.16 4.19 17.97
C ILE A 515 21.10 3.74 19.08
N ALA A 516 21.79 2.60 18.93
CA ALA A 516 22.76 2.13 19.91
C ALA A 516 23.87 3.17 20.18
N ALA A 517 24.37 3.83 19.15
CA ALA A 517 25.41 4.86 19.27
C ALA A 517 24.88 6.22 19.75
N ASN A 518 23.62 6.56 19.44
CA ASN A 518 23.05 7.87 19.72
C ASN A 518 22.55 7.91 21.16
N ARG A 519 23.08 8.84 21.95
CA ARG A 519 22.93 8.89 23.41
C ARG A 519 21.65 9.59 23.87
N SER A 520 20.59 9.49 23.07
CA SER A 520 19.28 10.09 23.34
C SER A 520 18.18 9.07 23.09
N PRO A 521 17.19 8.94 24.00
CA PRO A 521 16.11 7.99 23.81
C PRO A 521 15.34 8.33 22.54
N ALA A 522 15.39 7.44 21.55
CA ALA A 522 14.53 7.53 20.39
C ALA A 522 13.08 7.28 20.80
N LYS A 523 12.11 7.87 20.07
CA LYS A 523 10.70 7.58 20.31
C LYS A 523 10.40 6.12 19.94
N LEU A 524 10.14 5.27 20.94
CA LEU A 524 9.90 3.83 20.78
C LEU A 524 8.86 3.53 19.69
N MET A 525 7.71 4.20 19.73
CA MET A 525 6.63 4.00 18.75
C MET A 525 7.02 4.43 17.34
N ALA A 526 7.84 5.47 17.19
CA ALA A 526 8.31 5.91 15.89
C ALA A 526 9.28 4.88 15.27
N PHE A 527 10.19 4.35 16.09
CA PHE A 527 11.12 3.30 15.68
C PHE A 527 10.38 2.03 15.29
N VAL A 528 9.50 1.53 16.15
CA VAL A 528 8.74 0.31 15.89
C VAL A 528 7.87 0.46 14.65
N ALA A 529 7.16 1.58 14.50
CA ALA A 529 6.34 1.84 13.31
C ALA A 529 7.17 1.80 12.02
N LEU A 530 8.35 2.44 12.00
CA LEU A 530 9.23 2.45 10.83
C LEU A 530 9.82 1.07 10.52
N MET A 531 10.26 0.34 11.54
CA MET A 531 10.86 -0.98 11.36
C MET A 531 9.84 -2.00 10.88
N LEU A 532 8.63 -1.98 11.43
CA LEU A 532 7.55 -2.89 11.04
C LEU A 532 6.96 -2.53 9.67
N ASP A 533 6.86 -1.24 9.33
CA ASP A 533 6.50 -0.81 7.98
C ASP A 533 7.53 -1.24 6.93
N ARG A 534 8.83 -1.24 7.26
CA ARG A 534 9.86 -1.80 6.36
C ARG A 534 9.80 -3.32 6.30
N LEU A 535 9.54 -4.00 7.43
CA LEU A 535 9.36 -5.45 7.44
C LEU A 535 8.19 -5.85 6.54
N SER A 536 7.09 -5.10 6.55
CA SER A 536 5.94 -5.35 5.68
C SER A 536 6.24 -5.12 4.19
N LEU A 537 7.28 -4.33 3.87
CA LEU A 537 7.80 -4.20 2.51
C LEU A 537 8.74 -5.37 2.15
N VAL A 538 9.52 -5.87 3.10
CA VAL A 538 10.53 -6.92 2.85
C VAL A 538 9.88 -8.30 2.70
N VAL A 539 8.91 -8.64 3.56
CA VAL A 539 8.33 -10.00 3.62
C VAL A 539 7.75 -10.48 2.27
N PRO A 540 6.92 -9.69 1.54
CA PRO A 540 6.40 -10.13 0.24
C PRO A 540 7.50 -10.32 -0.81
N ARG A 541 8.57 -9.53 -0.74
CA ARG A 541 9.69 -9.58 -1.71
C ARG A 541 10.56 -10.80 -1.48
N LEU A 542 10.81 -11.16 -0.23
CA LEU A 542 11.57 -12.35 0.13
C LEU A 542 10.77 -13.64 -0.11
N ALA A 543 9.45 -13.62 0.05
CA ALA A 543 8.60 -14.80 -0.20
C ALA A 543 8.64 -15.28 -1.66
N VAL A 544 9.03 -14.41 -2.60
CA VAL A 544 9.19 -14.75 -4.03
C VAL A 544 10.54 -15.44 -4.30
N SER A 545 11.57 -15.16 -3.49
CA SER A 545 12.87 -15.83 -3.52
C SER A 545 12.78 -17.09 -2.66
N ALA A 546 12.48 -18.24 -3.27
CA ALA A 546 12.07 -19.49 -2.60
C ALA A 546 13.07 -20.10 -1.57
N GLU A 547 14.27 -19.54 -1.40
CA GLU A 547 15.29 -20.04 -0.47
C GLU A 547 15.64 -18.99 0.61
N GLY A 548 15.49 -19.35 1.89
CA GLY A 548 15.95 -18.54 3.03
C GLY A 548 15.02 -17.43 3.54
N ALA A 549 13.87 -17.19 2.89
CA ALA A 549 12.90 -16.14 3.25
C ALA A 549 12.43 -16.17 4.72
N ASP A 550 12.16 -17.38 5.24
CA ASP A 550 11.73 -17.55 6.63
C ASP A 550 12.85 -17.20 7.63
N GLY A 551 14.10 -17.57 7.33
CA GLY A 551 15.26 -17.24 8.17
C GLY A 551 15.52 -15.74 8.20
N ALA A 552 15.41 -15.06 7.06
CA ALA A 552 15.58 -13.61 6.96
C ALA A 552 14.46 -12.84 7.69
N ALA A 553 13.19 -13.28 7.61
CA ALA A 553 12.08 -12.66 8.33
C ALA A 553 12.20 -12.84 9.86
N VAL A 554 12.60 -14.03 10.32
CA VAL A 554 12.87 -14.30 11.74
C VAL A 554 14.05 -13.46 12.23
N SER A 555 15.14 -13.37 11.46
CA SER A 555 16.29 -12.52 11.75
C SER A 555 15.91 -11.04 11.82
N ALA A 556 15.04 -10.57 10.92
CA ALA A 556 14.55 -9.19 10.93
C ALA A 556 13.70 -8.89 12.18
N LEU A 557 12.87 -9.83 12.65
CA LEU A 557 12.13 -9.68 13.91
C LEU A 557 13.08 -9.64 15.12
N ALA A 558 14.14 -10.44 15.11
CA ALA A 558 15.19 -10.38 16.13
C ALA A 558 15.87 -9.00 16.14
N ASP A 559 16.17 -8.43 14.97
CA ASP A 559 16.72 -7.09 14.83
C ASP A 559 15.77 -6.01 15.40
N VAL A 560 14.46 -6.10 15.15
CA VAL A 560 13.46 -5.22 15.77
C VAL A 560 13.48 -5.32 17.30
N ARG A 561 13.55 -6.54 17.83
CA ARG A 561 13.61 -6.77 19.29
C ARG A 561 14.86 -6.14 19.90
N VAL A 562 16.02 -6.29 19.26
CA VAL A 562 17.26 -5.66 19.71
C VAL A 562 17.10 -4.14 19.77
N GLY A 563 16.55 -3.53 18.72
CA GLY A 563 16.27 -2.09 18.69
C GLY A 563 15.33 -1.62 19.81
N VAL A 564 14.22 -2.35 20.06
CA VAL A 564 13.29 -2.04 21.17
C VAL A 564 13.99 -2.11 22.53
N ASN A 565 14.79 -3.15 22.77
CA ASN A 565 15.52 -3.29 24.02
C ASN A 565 16.57 -2.20 24.21
N ILE A 566 17.26 -1.77 23.14
CA ILE A 566 18.19 -0.64 23.21
C ILE A 566 17.47 0.63 23.65
N ILE A 567 16.31 0.94 23.07
CA ILE A 567 15.54 2.15 23.41
C ILE A 567 15.09 2.12 24.87
N ASN A 568 14.59 0.98 25.34
CA ASN A 568 14.19 0.82 26.75
C ASN A 568 15.41 0.98 27.68
N LEU A 569 16.53 0.32 27.36
CA LEU A 569 17.77 0.45 28.13
C LEU A 569 18.28 1.90 28.17
N GLN A 570 18.16 2.66 27.08
CA GLN A 570 18.55 4.07 27.02
C GLN A 570 17.63 4.98 27.84
N ARG A 571 16.31 4.69 27.86
CA ARG A 571 15.35 5.39 28.73
C ARG A 571 15.71 5.17 30.20
N ASP A 572 16.03 3.94 30.57
CA ASP A 572 16.33 3.57 31.95
C ASP A 572 17.77 3.92 32.35
N ALA A 573 18.68 4.12 31.39
CA ALA A 573 20.07 4.53 31.65
C ALA A 573 20.19 5.83 32.48
N ALA A 574 19.17 6.70 32.38
CA ALA A 574 19.09 7.94 33.15
C ALA A 574 18.94 7.69 34.66
N THR A 575 18.31 6.59 35.06
CA THR A 575 18.05 6.24 36.47
C THR A 575 19.18 5.43 37.10
N LEU A 576 20.08 4.86 36.29
CA LEU A 576 21.18 4.00 36.77
C LEU A 576 22.35 4.79 37.40
N PRO A 577 23.05 4.25 38.42
CA PRO A 577 24.31 4.81 38.92
C PRO A 577 25.45 4.82 37.88
N GLU A 578 26.50 5.61 38.12
CA GLU A 578 27.56 5.87 37.13
C GLU A 578 28.34 4.61 36.69
N HIS A 579 28.60 3.67 37.59
CA HIS A 579 29.36 2.45 37.27
C HIS A 579 28.59 1.51 36.30
N PRO A 580 27.35 1.06 36.59
CA PRO A 580 26.51 0.34 35.62
C PRO A 580 26.30 1.10 34.31
N ARG A 581 26.15 2.42 34.38
CA ARG A 581 25.96 3.28 33.21
C ARG A 581 27.15 3.24 32.25
N ARG A 582 28.39 3.14 32.76
CA ARG A 582 29.59 2.96 31.90
C ARG A 582 29.60 1.60 31.21
N GLY A 583 29.31 0.52 31.94
CA GLY A 583 29.22 -0.82 31.36
C GLY A 583 28.16 -0.92 30.26
N LEU A 584 26.98 -0.32 30.50
CA LEU A 584 25.92 -0.20 29.51
C LEU A 584 26.39 0.55 28.25
N ARG A 585 27.12 1.67 28.40
CA ARG A 585 27.68 2.41 27.25
C ARG A 585 28.63 1.54 26.42
N THR A 586 29.55 0.82 27.06
CA THR A 586 30.47 -0.08 26.36
C THR A 586 29.73 -1.19 25.61
N MET A 587 28.67 -1.75 26.21
CA MET A 587 27.82 -2.74 25.54
C MET A 587 27.11 -2.15 24.31
N LEU A 588 26.52 -0.95 24.44
CA LEU A 588 25.85 -0.28 23.33
C LEU A 588 26.81 0.06 22.18
N ASP A 589 28.04 0.49 22.48
CA ASP A 589 29.08 0.75 21.47
C ASP A 589 29.50 -0.54 20.74
N ALA A 590 29.60 -1.67 21.46
CA ALA A 590 29.87 -2.97 20.87
C ALA A 590 28.73 -3.43 19.94
N ILE A 591 27.47 -3.26 20.35
CA ILE A 591 26.29 -3.56 19.53
C ILE A 591 26.27 -2.69 18.28
N ALA A 592 26.54 -1.38 18.42
CA ALA A 592 26.61 -0.46 17.28
C ALA A 592 27.68 -0.90 16.27
N THR A 593 28.84 -1.33 16.75
CA THR A 593 29.93 -1.82 15.91
C THR A 593 29.56 -3.12 15.20
N HIS A 594 28.95 -4.07 15.92
CA HIS A 594 28.48 -5.33 15.35
C HIS A 594 27.47 -5.12 14.21
N TYR A 595 26.44 -4.31 14.44
CA TYR A 595 25.41 -4.02 13.42
C TYR A 595 25.95 -3.24 12.21
N ARG A 596 26.96 -2.37 12.41
CA ARG A 596 27.66 -1.71 11.28
C ARG A 596 28.44 -2.73 10.43
N ARG A 597 29.20 -3.63 11.05
CA ARG A 597 29.95 -4.68 10.32
C ARG A 597 29.05 -5.64 9.57
N ARG A 598 28.00 -6.15 10.23
CA ARG A 598 26.99 -7.02 9.60
C ARG A 598 26.22 -6.33 8.46
N SER A 599 26.20 -5.00 8.41
CA SER A 599 25.62 -4.26 7.28
C SER A 599 26.57 -4.11 6.09
N LEU A 600 27.86 -4.46 6.25
CA LEU A 600 28.91 -4.40 5.22
C LEU A 600 29.19 -5.78 4.63
N ASP A 601 29.21 -6.84 5.45
CA ASP A 601 29.59 -8.20 5.04
C ASP A 601 28.60 -8.92 4.10
N GLU A 602 27.38 -8.40 3.93
CA GLU A 602 26.36 -8.93 2.99
C GLU A 602 26.20 -8.03 1.73
N ALA A 603 27.12 -7.10 1.50
CA ALA A 603 27.15 -6.23 0.31
C ALA A 603 28.13 -6.71 -0.78
N ASP A 604 28.96 -7.70 -0.45
CA ASP A 604 29.80 -8.51 -1.36
C ASP A 604 29.14 -9.89 -1.54
#